data_AF-A0A1Y3BQ97-F1
#
_entry.id   AF-A0A1Y3BQ97-F1
#
_cell.length_a   1.000
_cell.length_b   1.000
_cell.length_c   1.000
_cell.angle_alpha   90.00
_cell.angle_beta   90.00
_cell.angle_gamma   90.00
#
_symmetry.space_group_name_H-M   'P 1'
#
loop_
_entity.id
_entity.type
_entity.pdbx_description
1 polymer ?
#
loop_
_entity_poly.entity_id
_entity_poly.type
_entity_poly.pdbx_seq_one_letter_code
_entity_poly.pdbx_strand_id
1 'polypeptide(L)' 'DFGVVDESCYPYKGSNGKCNHDYNVTDKCQQRTYTISYGYVGGYFGASNEESMLIELVQNGPIAVGFE' A
#
# COMPACT_ATOMS: atom_id res chain seq x y z
N ASP A 1 5.97 3.95 10.67
CA ASP A 1 5.59 4.15 9.26
C ASP A 1 5.00 5.53 9.04
N PHE A 2 4.95 6.03 7.81
CA PHE A 2 4.67 7.44 7.53
C PHE A 2 3.30 7.70 6.90
N GLY A 3 2.52 6.66 6.60
CA GLY A 3 1.28 6.77 5.82
C GLY A 3 1.54 7.12 4.34
N VAL A 4 0.49 7.06 3.53
CA VAL A 4 0.52 7.37 2.09
C VAL A 4 -0.33 8.60 1.78
N VAL A 5 0.09 9.38 0.77
CA VAL A 5 -0.64 10.56 0.28
C VAL A 5 -1.43 10.22 -0.98
N ASP A 6 -2.41 11.05 -1.29
CA ASP A 6 -3.15 10.97 -2.55
C ASP A 6 -2.26 11.30 -3.76
N GLU A 7 -2.57 10.72 -4.92
CA GLU A 7 -1.86 10.94 -6.19
C GLU A 7 -1.80 12.43 -6.55
N SER A 8 -2.85 13.20 -6.25
CA SER A 8 -2.88 14.65 -6.51
C SER A 8 -1.82 15.45 -5.72
N CYS A 9 -1.30 14.89 -4.63
CA CYS A 9 -0.26 15.49 -3.81
C CYS A 9 1.15 15.20 -4.34
N TYR A 10 1.36 14.01 -4.92
CA TYR A 10 2.66 13.63 -5.47
C TYR A 10 2.51 12.75 -6.72
N PRO A 11 2.24 13.36 -7.89
CA PRO A 11 1.93 12.61 -9.09
C PRO A 11 3.08 11.70 -9.57
N TYR A 12 2.72 10.49 -9.98
CA TYR A 12 3.66 9.48 -10.45
C TYR A 12 4.35 9.89 -11.76
N LYS A 13 5.68 9.78 -11.79
CA LYS A 13 6.52 10.16 -12.93
C LYS A 13 7.18 8.99 -13.66
N GLY A 14 7.03 7.75 -13.17
CA GLY A 14 7.68 6.58 -13.76
C GLY A 14 9.21 6.63 -13.78
N SER A 15 9.83 7.41 -12.89
CA SER A 15 11.30 7.57 -12.81
C SER A 15 11.75 7.80 -11.37
N ASN A 16 13.04 7.56 -11.11
CA ASN A 16 13.64 7.78 -9.79
C ASN A 16 13.79 9.29 -9.53
N GLY A 17 12.79 9.88 -8.86
CA GLY A 17 12.80 11.26 -8.41
C GLY A 17 13.44 11.45 -7.03
N LYS A 18 13.74 12.70 -6.67
CA LYS A 18 14.10 13.06 -5.30
C LYS A 18 12.83 13.18 -4.44
N CYS A 19 12.91 12.78 -3.17
CA CYS A 19 11.88 13.07 -2.19
C CYS A 19 11.96 14.56 -1.82
N ASN A 20 11.17 15.39 -2.52
CA ASN A 20 11.15 16.83 -2.31
C ASN A 20 9.96 17.23 -1.42
N HIS A 21 10.19 18.18 -0.51
CA HIS A 21 9.14 18.75 0.34
C HIS A 21 8.28 19.81 -0.39
N ASP A 22 8.63 20.19 -1.63
CA ASP A 22 7.95 21.23 -2.44
C ASP A 22 6.68 20.74 -3.15
N TYR A 23 5.94 19.81 -2.55
CA TYR A 23 4.62 19.41 -3.09
C TYR A 23 3.57 20.47 -2.75
N ASN A 24 2.44 20.46 -3.45
CA ASN A 24 1.29 21.32 -3.15
C ASN A 24 0.80 21.01 -1.71
N VAL A 25 1.37 21.67 -0.70
CA VAL A 25 1.01 21.49 0.72
C VAL A 25 -0.31 22.20 0.98
N THR A 26 -1.37 21.66 0.39
CA THR A 26 -2.74 21.96 0.76
C THR A 26 -3.11 21.14 1.99
N ASP A 27 -4.13 21.55 2.74
CA ASP A 27 -4.65 20.79 3.89
C ASP A 27 -4.98 19.34 3.50
N LYS A 28 -5.40 19.09 2.24
CA LYS A 28 -5.66 17.75 1.71
C LYS A 28 -4.40 16.88 1.66
N CYS A 29 -3.23 17.47 1.38
CA CYS A 29 -1.97 16.74 1.31
C CYS A 29 -1.28 16.56 2.67
N GLN A 30 -1.81 17.21 3.71
CA GLN A 30 -1.43 16.94 5.10
C GLN A 30 -2.16 15.70 5.65
N GLN A 31 -3.31 15.34 5.07
CA GLN A 31 -4.00 14.10 5.39
C GLN A 31 -3.24 12.90 4.80
N ARG A 32 -3.06 11.87 5.63
CA ARG A 32 -2.33 10.65 5.28
C ARG A 32 -3.20 9.45 5.60
N THR A 33 -3.22 8.50 4.68
CA THR A 33 -3.86 7.21 4.90
C THR A 33 -2.86 6.27 5.55
N TYR A 34 -3.26 5.65 6.67
CA TYR A 34 -2.43 4.73 7.43
C TYR A 34 -3.02 3.32 7.39
N THR A 35 -2.13 2.33 7.37
CA THR A 35 -2.50 0.91 7.50
C THR A 35 -2.62 0.56 8.98
N ILE A 36 -3.76 0.01 9.39
CA ILE A 36 -4.01 -0.39 10.78
C ILE A 36 -3.47 -1.78 11.11
N SER A 37 -3.30 -2.65 10.11
CA SER A 37 -2.79 -4.01 10.23
C SER A 37 -2.24 -4.48 8.89
N TYR A 38 -1.12 -5.20 8.90
CA TYR A 38 -0.52 -5.82 7.72
C TYR A 38 0.19 -7.13 8.11
N GLY A 39 0.23 -8.07 7.18
CA GLY A 39 0.89 -9.36 7.38
C GLY A 39 0.91 -10.19 6.10
N TYR A 40 1.71 -11.25 6.09
CA TYR A 40 1.65 -12.23 5.01
C TYR A 40 0.40 -13.10 5.15
N VAL A 41 -0.24 -13.43 4.03
CA VAL A 41 -1.29 -14.46 4.00
C VAL A 41 -0.71 -15.78 4.52
N GLY A 42 -1.40 -16.40 5.48
CA GLY A 42 -0.89 -17.57 6.22
C GLY A 42 -0.02 -17.23 7.44
N GLY A 43 0.21 -15.95 7.73
CA GLY A 43 0.84 -15.45 8.96
C GLY A 43 2.34 -15.12 8.84
N TYR A 44 3.06 -15.70 7.88
CA TYR A 44 4.48 -15.43 7.63
C TYR A 44 4.89 -15.75 6.18
N PHE A 45 6.06 -15.27 5.76
CA PHE A 45 6.59 -15.52 4.43
C PHE A 45 6.87 -17.02 4.22
N GLY A 46 6.26 -17.62 3.20
CA GLY A 46 6.33 -19.06 2.92
C GLY A 46 5.11 -19.88 3.37
N ALA A 47 4.18 -19.27 4.11
CA ALA A 47 2.95 -19.93 4.57
C ALA A 47 1.74 -19.78 3.61
N SER A 48 1.88 -18.94 2.58
CA SER A 48 0.79 -18.64 1.65
C SER A 48 0.40 -19.87 0.83
N ASN A 49 -0.90 -20.12 0.74
CA ASN A 49 -1.48 -21.18 -0.08
C ASN A 49 -2.84 -20.74 -0.66
N GLU A 50 -3.35 -21.47 -1.64
CA GLU A 50 -4.60 -21.14 -2.35
C GLU A 50 -5.79 -20.92 -1.41
N GLU A 51 -6.01 -21.82 -0.45
CA GLU A 51 -7.14 -21.75 0.48
C GLU A 51 -7.09 -20.48 1.34
N SER A 52 -5.93 -20.19 1.93
CA SER A 52 -5.73 -18.97 2.73
C SER A 52 -5.86 -17.70 1.89
N MET A 53 -5.43 -17.71 0.63
CA MET A 53 -5.60 -16.58 -0.29
C MET A 53 -7.07 -16.34 -0.63
N LEU A 54 -7.85 -17.40 -0.85
CA LEU A 54 -9.28 -17.29 -1.13
C LEU A 54 -10.05 -16.74 0.09
N ILE A 55 -9.72 -17.22 1.29
CA ILE A 55 -10.31 -16.72 2.53
C ILE A 55 -10.03 -15.22 2.69
N GLU A 56 -8.76 -14.82 2.57
CA GLU A 56 -8.36 -13.41 2.71
C GLU A 56 -9.04 -12.53 1.67
N LEU A 57 -9.06 -12.97 0.40
CA LEU A 57 -9.66 -12.23 -0.70
C LEU A 57 -11.16 -11.96 -0.49
N VAL A 58 -11.90 -12.98 -0.06
CA VAL A 58 -13.36 -12.88 0.12
C VAL A 58 -13.72 -12.09 1.37
N GLN A 59 -12.97 -12.28 2.47
CA GLN A 59 -13.33 -11.68 3.76
C GLN A 59 -12.78 -10.25 3.92
N ASN A 60 -11.60 -9.97 3.39
CA ASN A 60 -10.87 -8.72 3.63
C ASN A 60 -10.61 -7.90 2.35
N GLY A 61 -10.91 -8.45 1.17
CA GLY A 61 -10.81 -7.77 -0.12
C GLY A 61 -9.49 -8.06 -0.86
N PRO A 62 -9.21 -7.31 -1.93
CA PRO A 62 -8.05 -7.57 -2.80
C PRO A 62 -6.72 -7.57 -2.05
N ILE A 63 -5.86 -8.54 -2.39
CA ILE A 63 -4.52 -8.72 -1.81
C ILE A 63 -3.43 -8.51 -2.86
N ALA A 64 -2.27 -8.01 -2.44
CA ALA A 64 -1.09 -7.91 -3.29
C ALA A 64 -0.40 -9.29 -3.44
N VAL A 65 -0.01 -9.65 -4.67
CA VAL A 65 0.68 -10.91 -4.99
C VAL A 65 1.88 -10.66 -5.92
N GLY A 66 2.87 -11.56 -5.90
CA GLY A 66 3.99 -11.60 -6.85
C GLY A 66 4.09 -12.97 -7.51
N PHE A 67 4.43 -13.02 -8.80
CA PHE A 67 4.52 -14.22 -9.61
C PHE A 67 5.64 -14.07 -10.67
N GLU A 68 5.97 -15.15 -11.38
CA GLU A 68 6.94 -15.20 -12.50
C GLU A 68 6.24 -15.25 -13.86
#